data_AF-A0A7V9SI20-F1
#
_entry.id   AF-A0A7V9SI20-F1
#
_cell.length_a   1.000
_cell.length_b   1.000
_cell.length_c   1.000
_cell.angle_alpha   90.00
_cell.angle_beta   90.00
_cell.angle_gamma   90.00
#
_symmetry.space_group_name_H-M   'P 1'
#
loop_
_entity.id
_entity.type
_entity.pdbx_description
1 polymer ?
#
loop_
_entity_poly.entity_id
_entity_poly.type
_entity_poly.pdbx_seq_one_letter_code
_entity_poly.pdbx_strand_id
1 'polypeptide(L)'
;TDENAGAVADACILLDGLPLALELAAARIKLFSPAALVHRLNDRLALLTGGAGDKPDRHRTLRSTIDWSYHLLTEGERAFFRDLAVFNGGATFEAAEAVAGEGQDPLDALTTLVGHSLLRQREDADGEVRFSMLQTIRDYASEMLSKDPGRAALSERHARYYLELAESIAGEANSRPTELDRLDGEHDNMRTALEWWLEREAHPVAGTRALRLTVALGHYWYTHGYAVEGGRWLERALAVGGERAPARDRARALRLLGIMMEQQRHLERARSLFGEALELFRKIGDRGGEASSLNSLGVLTRSLHDLDAAEKLFEESVALRRDIGDEPGTASSLSNLALVAIDRGDFDRAWDLLENTLRLDRARGDEWGVAVSIANRGVIQLERGDLDDATTAAGDALRRFVDMGEADCMAEALETFAGIAAAQERFVRAARIAGGAGSLRRSAGIPLARIDLERLDRWLGPARAGLGEEAFESARREGAEMTTDQAVKYALPATPQPLDERK
;
A
#
# COMPACT_ATOMS: atom_id res chain seq x y z
N THR A 1 45.76 -9.41 17.17
CA THR A 1 47.16 -9.74 17.50
C THR A 1 47.16 -10.81 18.56
N ASP A 2 48.21 -11.61 18.64
CA ASP A 2 48.32 -12.67 19.66
C ASP A 2 48.23 -12.08 21.09
N GLU A 3 48.71 -10.85 21.29
CA GLU A 3 48.61 -10.12 22.57
C GLU A 3 47.17 -9.84 23.03
N ASN A 4 46.21 -9.66 22.12
CA ASN A 4 44.83 -9.33 22.47
C ASN A 4 43.89 -10.54 22.48
N ALA A 5 44.34 -11.71 22.02
CA ALA A 5 43.49 -12.89 21.84
C ALA A 5 42.88 -13.39 23.16
N GLY A 6 43.66 -13.38 24.25
CA GLY A 6 43.18 -13.79 25.59
C GLY A 6 42.04 -12.90 26.09
N ALA A 7 42.22 -11.58 26.06
CA ALA A 7 41.20 -10.63 26.48
C ALA A 7 39.92 -10.70 25.62
N VAL A 8 40.05 -10.97 24.32
CA VAL A 8 38.88 -11.17 23.44
C VAL A 8 38.14 -12.46 23.81
N ALA A 9 38.85 -13.55 24.10
CA ALA A 9 38.22 -14.79 24.56
C ALA A 9 37.50 -14.61 25.90
N ASP A 10 38.11 -13.89 26.85
CA ASP A 10 37.51 -13.58 28.15
C ASP A 10 36.23 -12.73 27.99
N ALA A 11 36.25 -11.74 27.09
CA ALA A 11 35.06 -10.95 26.76
C ALA A 11 33.94 -11.83 26.15
N CYS A 12 34.27 -12.76 25.25
CA CYS A 12 33.31 -13.70 24.68
C CYS A 12 32.64 -14.57 25.75
N ILE A 13 33.41 -15.04 26.74
CA ILE A 13 32.91 -15.83 27.86
C ILE A 13 32.01 -14.99 28.76
N LEU A 14 32.46 -13.79 29.16
CA LEU A 14 31.69 -12.87 30.02
C LEU A 14 30.35 -12.45 29.42
N LEU A 15 30.27 -12.40 28.09
CA LEU A 15 29.08 -12.01 27.36
C LEU A 15 28.23 -13.21 26.90
N ASP A 16 28.48 -14.41 27.43
CA ASP A 16 27.80 -15.67 27.10
C ASP A 16 27.81 -16.01 25.58
N GLY A 17 28.74 -15.44 24.81
CA GLY A 17 28.78 -15.54 23.36
C GLY A 17 27.57 -14.91 22.64
N LEU A 18 26.79 -14.06 23.32
CA LEU A 18 25.59 -13.45 22.74
C LEU A 18 25.99 -12.44 21.65
N PRO A 19 25.57 -12.64 20.38
CA PRO A 19 26.04 -11.81 19.27
C PRO A 19 25.83 -10.31 19.47
N LEU A 20 24.66 -9.91 19.98
CA LEU A 20 24.36 -8.50 20.25
C LEU A 20 25.18 -7.92 21.40
N ALA A 21 25.41 -8.70 22.47
CA ALA A 21 26.23 -8.23 23.58
C ALA A 21 27.69 -8.03 23.12
N LEU A 22 28.18 -8.92 22.27
CA LEU A 22 29.49 -8.80 21.62
C LEU A 22 29.56 -7.60 20.67
N GLU A 23 28.52 -7.34 19.88
CA GLU A 23 28.42 -6.18 18.99
C GLU A 23 28.50 -4.86 19.78
N LEU A 24 27.71 -4.73 20.86
CA LEU A 24 27.70 -3.57 21.75
C LEU A 24 29.04 -3.36 22.46
N ALA A 25 29.71 -4.44 22.87
CA ALA A 25 31.02 -4.38 23.48
C ALA A 25 32.12 -4.01 22.46
N ALA A 26 32.10 -4.62 21.28
CA ALA A 26 33.09 -4.38 20.22
C ALA A 26 33.06 -2.93 19.72
N ALA A 27 31.89 -2.28 19.69
CA ALA A 27 31.75 -0.86 19.38
C ALA A 27 32.61 0.06 20.26
N ARG A 28 33.09 -0.43 21.41
CA ARG A 28 33.86 0.32 22.42
C ARG A 28 35.37 0.18 22.30
N ILE A 29 35.88 -0.59 21.33
CA ILE A 29 37.33 -0.77 21.13
C ILE A 29 38.02 0.57 20.77
N LYS A 30 37.27 1.55 20.25
CA LYS A 30 37.77 2.92 20.02
C LYS A 30 38.04 3.70 21.32
N LEU A 31 37.43 3.31 22.43
CA LEU A 31 37.51 3.98 23.73
C LEU A 31 38.36 3.20 24.74
N PHE A 32 38.36 1.87 24.66
CA PHE A 32 39.04 0.99 25.62
C PHE A 32 39.83 -0.10 24.91
N SER A 33 41.00 -0.44 25.44
CA SER A 33 41.72 -1.65 25.02
C SER A 33 40.90 -2.90 25.40
N PRO A 34 41.09 -4.05 24.71
CA PRO A 34 40.36 -5.29 25.01
C PRO A 34 40.46 -5.71 26.49
N ALA A 35 41.63 -5.56 27.12
CA ALA A 35 41.81 -5.87 28.54
C ALA A 35 41.06 -4.90 29.47
N ALA A 36 41.07 -3.60 29.17
CA ALA A 36 40.32 -2.60 29.93
C ALA A 36 38.79 -2.79 29.80
N LEU A 37 38.36 -3.28 28.64
CA LEU A 37 36.97 -3.59 28.35
C LEU A 37 36.46 -4.79 29.18
N VAL A 38 37.23 -5.88 29.23
CA VAL A 38 36.94 -7.05 30.09
C VAL A 38 36.77 -6.64 31.54
N HIS A 39 37.68 -5.83 32.07
CA HIS A 39 37.62 -5.39 33.46
C HIS A 39 36.34 -4.62 33.78
N ARG A 40 35.96 -3.65 32.92
CA ARG A 40 34.74 -2.85 33.09
C ARG A 40 33.45 -3.66 32.95
N LEU A 41 33.41 -4.64 32.02
CA LEU A 41 32.27 -5.54 31.87
C LEU A 41 32.04 -6.37 33.14
N ASN A 42 33.13 -6.90 33.69
CA ASN A 42 33.09 -7.73 34.89
C ASN A 42 32.57 -6.94 36.12
N ASP A 43 33.06 -5.71 36.32
CA ASP A 43 32.61 -4.84 37.42
C ASP A 43 31.11 -4.50 37.33
N ARG A 44 30.61 -4.21 36.13
CA ARG A 44 29.19 -3.87 35.89
C ARG A 44 28.26 -5.07 36.04
N LEU A 45 28.66 -6.25 35.55
CA LEU A 45 27.90 -7.49 35.73
C LEU A 45 27.83 -7.85 37.23
N ALA A 46 28.93 -7.67 37.96
CA ALA A 46 28.99 -7.89 39.41
C ALA A 46 28.07 -6.95 40.20
N LEU A 47 27.98 -5.67 39.81
CA LEU A 47 27.08 -4.68 40.42
C LEU A 47 25.58 -5.04 40.25
N LEU A 48 25.20 -5.69 39.14
CA LEU A 48 23.82 -6.06 38.84
C LEU A 48 23.43 -7.45 39.39
N THR A 49 24.40 -8.34 39.63
CA THR A 49 24.16 -9.61 40.36
C THR A 49 23.70 -9.41 41.81
N GLY A 50 23.93 -8.23 42.40
CA GLY A 50 23.53 -7.92 43.77
C GLY A 50 22.05 -7.58 43.98
N GLY A 51 21.23 -7.45 42.93
CA GLY A 51 19.91 -6.79 43.06
C GLY A 51 18.69 -7.38 42.33
N ALA A 52 18.76 -8.43 41.52
CA ALA A 52 17.59 -8.89 40.73
C ALA A 52 17.40 -10.41 40.72
N GLY A 53 16.26 -10.86 41.26
CA GLY A 53 15.76 -12.24 41.16
C GLY A 53 15.08 -12.56 39.82
N ASP A 54 15.04 -13.86 39.53
CA ASP A 54 14.15 -14.60 38.61
C ASP A 54 14.21 -14.43 37.08
N LYS A 55 15.22 -13.78 36.49
CA LYS A 55 15.45 -13.83 35.02
C LYS A 55 16.63 -14.76 34.64
N PRO A 56 16.50 -15.57 33.55
CA PRO A 56 17.59 -16.41 33.04
C PRO A 56 18.87 -15.60 32.78
N ASP A 57 20.03 -16.16 33.09
CA ASP A 57 21.32 -15.45 33.14
C ASP A 57 21.64 -14.69 31.83
N ARG A 58 21.37 -15.28 30.67
CA ARG A 58 21.60 -14.68 29.35
C ARG A 58 20.83 -13.37 29.12
N HIS A 59 19.57 -13.27 29.59
CA HIS A 59 18.79 -12.03 29.45
C HIS A 59 19.33 -10.92 30.36
N ARG A 60 19.95 -11.29 31.49
CA ARG A 60 20.60 -10.36 32.42
C ARG A 60 21.90 -9.82 31.83
N THR A 61 22.73 -10.69 31.25
CA THR A 61 23.97 -10.32 30.55
C THR A 61 23.69 -9.31 29.43
N LEU A 62 22.70 -9.59 28.58
CA LEU A 62 22.32 -8.70 27.49
C LEU A 62 21.81 -7.34 28.00
N ARG A 63 20.88 -7.35 28.96
CA ARG A 63 20.33 -6.11 29.54
C ARG A 63 21.42 -5.27 30.21
N SER A 64 22.36 -5.89 30.91
CA SER A 64 23.48 -5.19 31.55
C SER A 64 24.41 -4.52 30.53
N THR A 65 24.61 -5.17 29.38
CA THR A 65 25.44 -4.63 28.30
C THR A 65 24.78 -3.43 27.62
N ILE A 66 23.46 -3.49 27.41
CA ILE A 66 22.65 -2.36 26.91
C ILE A 66 22.68 -1.22 27.93
N ASP A 67 22.47 -1.50 29.21
CA ASP A 67 22.48 -0.52 30.29
C ASP A 67 23.81 0.24 30.38
N TRP A 68 24.92 -0.49 30.26
CA TRP A 68 26.24 0.11 30.20
C TRP A 68 26.40 1.04 28.99
N SER A 69 25.96 0.61 27.80
CA SER A 69 25.99 1.42 26.58
C SER A 69 25.12 2.67 26.68
N TYR A 70 23.97 2.56 27.33
CA TYR A 70 23.05 3.67 27.59
C TYR A 70 23.62 4.70 28.58
N HIS A 71 24.35 4.25 29.61
CA HIS A 71 24.95 5.16 30.60
C HIS A 71 26.18 5.93 30.10
N LEU A 72 26.78 5.50 28.98
CA LEU A 72 27.86 6.23 28.31
C LEU A 72 27.36 7.42 27.47
N LEU A 73 26.07 7.45 27.17
CA LEU A 73 25.44 8.56 26.45
C LEU A 73 25.31 9.79 27.35
N THR A 74 25.37 10.97 26.75
CA THR A 74 24.97 12.23 27.39
C THR A 74 23.47 12.23 27.71
N GLU A 75 23.01 13.19 28.50
CA GLU A 75 21.59 13.29 28.84
C GLU A 75 20.70 13.51 27.60
N GLY A 76 21.15 14.36 26.66
CA GLY A 76 20.45 14.60 25.39
C GLY A 76 20.36 13.35 24.53
N GLU A 77 21.47 12.62 24.36
CA GLU A 77 21.50 11.37 23.60
C GLU A 77 20.66 10.26 24.26
N ARG A 78 20.66 10.18 25.60
CA ARG A 78 19.77 9.26 26.32
C ARG A 78 18.30 9.60 26.10
N ALA A 79 17.95 10.89 26.11
CA ALA A 79 16.59 11.32 25.82
C ALA A 79 16.18 10.94 24.40
N PHE A 80 17.01 11.27 23.41
CA PHE A 80 16.74 10.93 22.02
C PHE A 80 16.66 9.42 21.78
N PHE A 81 17.53 8.62 22.43
CA PHE A 81 17.43 7.16 22.41
C PHE A 81 16.10 6.64 22.96
N ARG A 82 15.55 7.24 24.02
CA ARG A 82 14.20 6.87 24.51
C ARG A 82 13.13 7.30 23.52
N ASP A 83 13.26 8.49 22.95
CA ASP A 83 12.28 9.05 22.03
C ASP A 83 12.12 8.19 20.77
N LEU A 84 13.22 7.68 20.22
CA LEU A 84 13.22 6.77 19.07
C LEU A 84 12.44 5.46 19.32
N ALA A 85 12.17 5.09 20.57
CA ALA A 85 11.36 3.91 20.89
C ALA A 85 9.87 4.06 20.50
N VAL A 86 9.42 5.28 20.20
CA VAL A 86 8.06 5.54 19.70
C VAL A 86 7.83 4.90 18.32
N PHE A 87 8.89 4.79 17.52
CA PHE A 87 8.80 4.20 16.19
C PHE A 87 8.72 2.67 16.25
N ASN A 88 7.96 2.11 15.33
CA ASN A 88 7.83 0.68 15.07
C ASN A 88 8.23 0.41 13.61
N GLY A 89 9.28 -0.37 13.38
CA GLY A 89 9.89 -0.53 12.05
C GLY A 89 11.09 0.39 11.77
N GLY A 90 11.34 1.38 12.64
CA GLY A 90 12.42 2.36 12.49
C GLY A 90 11.91 3.72 12.01
N ALA A 91 12.84 4.62 11.69
CA ALA A 91 12.53 5.97 11.23
C ALA A 91 13.55 6.45 10.19
N THR A 92 13.08 7.26 9.26
CA THR A 92 13.92 8.11 8.40
C THR A 92 14.54 9.24 9.25
N PHE A 93 15.51 9.98 8.69
CA PHE A 93 16.10 11.11 9.40
C PHE A 93 15.04 12.18 9.69
N GLU A 94 14.21 12.50 8.71
CA GLU A 94 13.12 13.48 8.77
C GLU A 94 12.10 13.11 9.85
N ALA A 95 11.72 11.83 9.94
CA ALA A 95 10.82 11.35 10.98
C ALA A 95 11.44 11.49 12.38
N ALA A 96 12.72 11.11 12.52
CA ALA A 96 13.45 11.21 13.78
C ALA A 96 13.63 12.67 14.23
N GLU A 97 13.87 13.58 13.29
CA GLU A 97 13.94 15.03 13.53
C GLU A 97 12.58 15.58 13.98
N ALA A 98 11.48 15.18 13.33
CA ALA A 98 10.14 15.66 13.65
C ALA A 98 9.68 15.30 15.08
N VAL A 99 10.19 14.22 15.66
CA VAL A 99 9.87 13.79 17.03
C VAL A 99 10.86 14.29 18.07
N ALA A 100 12.00 14.84 17.66
CA ALA A 100 13.01 15.38 18.56
C ALA A 100 12.43 16.48 19.47
N GLY A 101 12.86 16.48 20.73
CA GLY A 101 12.58 17.52 21.70
C GLY A 101 13.47 18.75 21.53
N GLU A 102 13.10 19.85 22.18
CA GLU A 102 13.89 21.09 22.15
C GLU A 102 15.32 20.87 22.67
N GLY A 103 16.31 21.36 21.92
CA GLY A 103 17.73 21.27 22.29
C GLY A 103 18.38 19.91 22.05
N GLN A 104 17.67 18.95 21.45
CA GLN A 104 18.29 17.75 20.90
C GLN A 104 18.90 18.06 19.52
N ASP A 105 20.05 17.45 19.23
CA ASP A 105 20.66 17.43 17.90
C ASP A 105 20.48 16.01 17.32
N PRO A 106 19.47 15.79 16.46
CA PRO A 106 19.18 14.46 15.93
C PRO A 106 20.35 13.86 15.14
N LEU A 107 21.10 14.68 14.40
CA LEU A 107 22.20 14.20 13.56
C LEU A 107 23.36 13.68 14.41
N ASP A 108 23.78 14.47 15.39
CA ASP A 108 24.84 14.07 16.32
C ASP A 108 24.40 12.86 17.16
N ALA A 109 23.15 12.87 17.64
CA ALA A 109 22.62 11.76 18.43
C ALA A 109 22.53 10.45 17.62
N LEU A 110 22.02 10.48 16.38
CA LEU A 110 21.98 9.30 15.50
C LEU A 110 23.40 8.79 15.22
N THR A 111 24.35 9.69 14.97
CA THR A 111 25.76 9.34 14.74
C THR A 111 26.36 8.63 15.95
N THR A 112 26.15 9.15 17.16
CA THR A 112 26.60 8.51 18.40
C THR A 112 25.93 7.14 18.60
N LEU A 113 24.61 7.06 18.41
CA LEU A 113 23.85 5.83 18.66
C LEU A 113 24.22 4.70 17.69
N VAL A 114 24.44 5.02 16.40
CA VAL A 114 24.98 4.07 15.41
C VAL A 114 26.41 3.67 15.79
N GLY A 115 27.26 4.65 16.17
CA GLY A 115 28.63 4.38 16.62
C GLY A 115 28.72 3.51 17.88
N HIS A 116 27.65 3.50 18.70
CA HIS A 116 27.51 2.70 19.91
C HIS A 116 26.76 1.38 19.67
N SER A 117 26.43 1.04 18.42
CA SER A 117 25.63 -0.13 18.01
C SER A 117 24.26 -0.22 18.71
N LEU A 118 23.71 0.94 19.12
CA LEU A 118 22.37 1.05 19.67
C LEU A 118 21.30 1.19 18.58
N LEU A 119 21.72 1.62 17.38
CA LEU A 119 20.91 1.68 16.16
C LEU A 119 21.60 0.95 15.02
N ARG A 120 20.79 0.38 14.13
CA ARG A 120 21.19 -0.08 12.81
C ARG A 120 20.78 0.94 11.77
N GLN A 121 21.73 1.31 10.94
CA GLN A 121 21.50 2.07 9.72
C GLN A 121 21.31 1.07 8.57
N ARG A 122 20.23 1.23 7.81
CA ARG A 122 19.97 0.47 6.58
C ARG A 122 19.54 1.43 5.50
N GLU A 123 19.85 1.08 4.27
CA GLU A 123 19.30 1.73 3.09
C GLU A 123 18.13 0.86 2.62
N ASP A 124 16.97 1.46 2.43
CA ASP A 124 15.82 0.75 1.87
C ASP A 124 15.90 0.65 0.35
N ALA A 125 14.88 0.06 -0.26
CA ALA A 125 14.85 -0.19 -1.70
C ALA A 125 14.89 1.12 -2.52
N ASP A 126 14.46 2.23 -1.92
CA ASP A 126 14.37 3.54 -2.56
C ASP A 126 15.62 4.40 -2.34
N GLY A 127 16.63 3.86 -1.62
CA GLY A 127 17.86 4.58 -1.28
C GLY A 127 17.73 5.45 -0.04
N GLU A 128 16.61 5.40 0.68
CA GLU A 128 16.37 6.19 1.88
C GLU A 128 17.02 5.50 3.09
N VAL A 129 17.71 6.29 3.92
CA VAL A 129 18.43 5.79 5.09
C VAL A 129 17.47 5.67 6.26
N ARG A 130 17.25 4.43 6.72
CA ARG A 130 16.41 4.11 7.87
C ARG A 130 17.24 3.69 9.09
N PHE A 131 16.91 4.30 10.22
CA PHE A 131 17.49 4.00 11.53
C PHE A 131 16.53 3.12 12.32
N SER A 132 17.00 1.96 12.78
CA SER A 132 16.17 0.98 13.50
C SER A 132 16.88 0.47 14.75
N MET A 133 16.12 0.27 15.82
CA MET A 133 16.58 -0.47 16.99
C MET A 133 16.35 -1.97 16.77
N LEU A 134 17.31 -2.79 17.19
CA LEU A 134 17.04 -4.21 17.39
C LEU A 134 15.96 -4.38 18.45
N GLN A 135 15.08 -5.38 18.29
CA GLN A 135 13.91 -5.56 19.16
C GLN A 135 14.26 -5.51 20.66
N THR A 136 15.34 -6.18 21.08
CA THR A 136 15.77 -6.18 22.48
C THR A 136 16.24 -4.81 22.99
N ILE A 137 16.83 -3.99 22.12
CA ILE A 137 17.21 -2.61 22.43
C ILE A 137 15.96 -1.74 22.49
N ARG A 138 15.03 -1.93 21.53
CA ARG A 138 13.74 -1.25 21.50
C ARG A 138 12.95 -1.54 22.77
N ASP A 139 12.86 -2.79 23.21
CA ASP A 139 12.16 -3.17 24.45
C ASP A 139 12.74 -2.43 25.67
N TYR A 140 14.07 -2.32 25.75
CA TYR A 140 14.73 -1.54 26.80
C TYR A 140 14.39 -0.04 26.69
N ALA A 141 14.48 0.53 25.48
CA ALA A 141 14.16 1.93 25.23
C ALA A 141 12.68 2.25 25.52
N SER A 142 11.75 1.36 25.14
CA SER A 142 10.32 1.47 25.40
C SER A 142 10.00 1.37 26.90
N GLU A 143 10.69 0.51 27.65
CA GLU A 143 10.55 0.47 29.11
C GLU A 143 10.97 1.80 29.73
N MET A 144 12.07 2.39 29.24
CA MET A 144 12.52 3.70 29.70
C MET A 144 11.56 4.82 29.32
N LEU A 145 11.06 4.82 28.07
CA LEU A 145 10.07 5.78 27.58
C LEU A 145 8.74 5.68 28.35
N SER A 146 8.32 4.48 28.76
CA SER A 146 7.08 4.29 29.53
C SER A 146 7.07 5.02 30.89
N LYS A 147 8.26 5.30 31.43
CA LYS A 147 8.47 6.02 32.69
C LYS A 147 8.67 7.52 32.47
N ASP A 148 8.81 7.96 31.22
CA ASP A 148 9.08 9.35 30.86
C ASP A 148 7.78 10.17 30.86
N PRO A 149 7.66 11.24 31.67
CA PRO A 149 6.50 12.13 31.65
C PRO A 149 6.25 12.76 30.27
N GLY A 150 7.30 12.92 29.44
CA GLY A 150 7.25 13.48 28.10
C GLY A 150 6.65 12.56 27.04
N ARG A 151 6.40 11.27 27.35
CA ARG A 151 5.90 10.26 26.40
C ARG A 151 4.66 10.74 25.64
N ALA A 152 3.72 11.39 26.33
CA ALA A 152 2.48 11.82 25.68
C ALA A 152 2.70 12.93 24.64
N ALA A 153 3.60 13.87 24.92
CA ALA A 153 3.96 14.92 23.97
C ALA A 153 4.74 14.34 22.77
N LEU A 154 5.62 13.36 23.03
CA LEU A 154 6.35 12.63 22.00
C LEU A 154 5.40 11.85 21.07
N SER A 155 4.51 11.02 21.61
CA SER A 155 3.56 10.24 20.82
C SER A 155 2.63 11.14 20.00
N GLU A 156 2.31 12.33 20.50
CA GLU A 156 1.55 13.33 19.75
C GLU A 156 2.35 13.94 18.58
N ARG A 157 3.64 14.27 18.78
CA ARG A 157 4.52 14.73 17.67
C ARG A 157 4.65 13.65 16.60
N HIS A 158 4.90 12.41 17.01
CA HIS A 158 4.97 11.25 16.13
C HIS A 158 3.68 11.06 15.32
N ALA A 159 2.52 11.00 15.99
CA ALA A 159 1.26 10.78 15.30
C ALA A 159 0.93 11.91 14.32
N ARG A 160 1.23 13.17 14.70
CA ARG A 160 1.05 14.32 13.81
C ARG A 160 1.96 14.26 12.58
N TYR A 161 3.23 13.88 12.74
CA TYR A 161 4.15 13.72 11.61
C TYR A 161 3.59 12.75 10.56
N TYR A 162 3.12 11.57 10.98
CA TYR A 162 2.56 10.58 10.04
C TYR A 162 1.21 10.99 9.44
N LEU A 163 0.42 11.81 10.15
CA LEU A 163 -0.75 12.44 9.53
C LEU A 163 -0.35 13.43 8.44
N GLU A 164 0.62 14.30 8.71
CA GLU A 164 1.11 15.28 7.74
C GLU A 164 1.76 14.61 6.53
N LEU A 165 2.52 13.53 6.73
CA LEU A 165 3.09 12.71 5.66
C LEU A 165 2.00 12.02 4.81
N ALA A 166 1.02 11.39 5.44
CA ALA A 166 -0.05 10.74 4.70
C ALA A 166 -0.90 11.75 3.92
N GLU A 167 -1.18 12.93 4.50
CA GLU A 167 -1.93 13.99 3.83
C GLU A 167 -1.15 14.68 2.71
N SER A 168 0.18 14.81 2.83
CA SER A 168 0.99 15.35 1.74
C SER A 168 0.97 14.41 0.55
N ILE A 169 1.19 13.11 0.76
CA ILE A 169 1.14 12.09 -0.29
C ILE A 169 -0.25 12.03 -0.91
N ALA A 170 -1.32 12.03 -0.11
CA ALA A 170 -2.70 11.99 -0.62
C ALA A 170 -3.16 13.30 -1.30
N GLY A 171 -2.53 14.43 -0.97
CA GLY A 171 -2.85 15.75 -1.53
C GLY A 171 -2.26 15.98 -2.92
N GLU A 172 -1.28 15.19 -3.32
CA GLU A 172 -0.75 15.20 -4.67
C GLU A 172 -1.78 14.61 -5.63
N ALA A 173 -2.30 15.44 -6.54
CA ALA A 173 -3.46 15.16 -7.39
C ALA A 173 -3.33 13.88 -8.26
N ASN A 174 -2.14 13.30 -8.31
CA ASN A 174 -1.80 12.01 -8.91
C ASN A 174 -0.68 11.38 -8.07
N SER A 175 -0.93 11.01 -6.81
CA SER A 175 0.04 10.23 -6.02
C SER A 175 0.47 9.05 -6.86
N ARG A 176 1.69 9.08 -7.38
CA ARG A 176 2.21 8.00 -8.22
C ARG A 176 2.30 6.75 -7.35
N PRO A 177 2.18 5.54 -7.92
CA PRO A 177 2.43 4.30 -7.17
C PRO A 177 3.71 4.41 -6.31
N THR A 178 4.78 4.97 -6.88
CA THR A 178 6.05 5.22 -6.17
C THR A 178 5.95 6.10 -4.92
N GLU A 179 5.04 7.07 -4.86
CA GLU A 179 4.84 7.90 -3.64
C GLU A 179 4.01 7.15 -2.59
N LEU A 180 3.11 6.27 -3.02
CA LEU A 180 2.38 5.39 -2.10
C LEU A 180 3.27 4.28 -1.55
N ASP A 181 4.21 3.76 -2.35
CA ASP A 181 5.18 2.74 -1.93
C ASP A 181 6.04 3.23 -0.75
N ARG A 182 6.31 4.54 -0.67
CA ARG A 182 7.01 5.16 0.49
C ARG A 182 6.28 4.94 1.82
N LEU A 183 4.96 4.70 1.78
CA LEU A 183 4.17 4.41 2.97
C LEU A 183 4.35 2.97 3.48
N ASP A 184 4.89 2.04 2.67
CA ASP A 184 5.14 0.66 3.09
C ASP A 184 6.13 0.60 4.26
N GLY A 185 7.21 1.36 4.17
CA GLY A 185 8.23 1.46 5.23
C GLY A 185 7.69 2.09 6.52
N GLU A 186 6.58 2.82 6.44
CA GLU A 186 5.97 3.56 7.53
C GLU A 186 4.68 2.91 8.07
N HIS A 187 4.28 1.75 7.54
CA HIS A 187 2.99 1.12 7.87
C HIS A 187 2.80 0.91 9.36
N ASP A 188 3.79 0.35 10.05
CA ASP A 188 3.73 0.12 11.49
C ASP A 188 3.75 1.41 12.32
N ASN A 189 4.39 2.46 11.82
CA ASN A 189 4.37 3.79 12.44
C ASN A 189 3.00 4.45 12.31
N MET A 190 2.34 4.31 11.15
CA MET A 190 0.98 4.80 10.93
C MET A 190 -0.05 4.06 11.80
N ARG A 191 0.09 2.74 12.00
CA ARG A 191 -0.70 1.97 12.98
C ARG A 191 -0.51 2.52 14.39
N THR A 192 0.75 2.76 14.79
CA THR A 192 1.09 3.32 16.11
C THR A 192 0.47 4.72 16.31
N ALA A 193 0.45 5.55 15.25
CA ALA A 193 -0.21 6.86 15.28
C ALA A 193 -1.75 6.76 15.45
N LEU A 194 -2.39 5.81 14.75
CA LEU A 194 -3.82 5.55 14.89
C LEU A 194 -4.16 5.05 16.30
N GLU A 195 -3.39 4.09 16.83
CA GLU A 195 -3.56 3.57 18.19
C GLU A 195 -3.49 4.68 19.23
N TRP A 196 -2.48 5.55 19.13
CA TRP A 196 -2.30 6.69 20.03
C TRP A 196 -3.55 7.56 20.17
N TRP A 197 -4.18 7.93 19.05
CA TRP A 197 -5.37 8.77 19.09
C TRP A 197 -6.63 8.01 19.48
N LEU A 198 -6.78 6.76 19.03
CA LEU A 198 -7.98 5.96 19.28
C LEU A 198 -8.07 5.42 20.71
N GLU A 199 -6.96 5.32 21.44
CA GLU A 199 -6.97 5.05 22.88
C GLU A 199 -7.39 6.27 23.72
N ARG A 200 -7.44 7.46 23.12
CA ARG A 200 -7.71 8.75 23.79
C ARG A 200 -9.10 9.29 23.45
N GLU A 201 -10.13 8.45 23.56
CA GLU A 201 -11.51 8.77 23.16
C GLU A 201 -12.09 10.05 23.81
N ALA A 202 -11.65 10.35 25.05
CA ALA A 202 -12.05 11.55 25.78
C ALA A 202 -11.42 12.84 25.23
N HIS A 203 -10.35 12.76 24.43
CA HIS A 203 -9.67 13.93 23.89
C HIS A 203 -10.44 14.48 22.68
N PRO A 204 -10.84 15.77 22.70
CA PRO A 204 -11.83 16.31 21.76
C PRO A 204 -11.40 16.24 20.28
N VAL A 205 -10.09 16.28 20.02
CA VAL A 205 -9.53 16.33 18.66
C VAL A 205 -8.95 14.98 18.21
N ALA A 206 -8.76 14.01 19.11
CA ALA A 206 -8.05 12.77 18.81
C ALA A 206 -8.81 11.93 17.77
N GLY A 207 -10.11 11.73 17.97
CA GLY A 207 -10.95 11.02 17.00
C GLY A 207 -10.99 11.69 15.61
N THR A 208 -10.95 13.03 15.55
CA THR A 208 -10.91 13.75 14.27
C THR A 208 -9.59 13.55 13.53
N ARG A 209 -8.45 13.55 14.25
CA ARG A 209 -7.12 13.30 13.66
C ARG A 209 -6.98 11.85 13.18
N ALA A 210 -7.45 10.89 13.98
CA ALA A 210 -7.50 9.49 13.55
C ALA A 210 -8.32 9.35 12.26
N LEU A 211 -9.49 10.01 12.17
CA LEU A 211 -10.32 9.99 10.98
C LEU A 211 -9.64 10.62 9.75
N ARG A 212 -8.91 11.73 9.93
CA ARG A 212 -8.13 12.34 8.85
C ARG A 212 -7.02 11.41 8.36
N LEU A 213 -6.29 10.78 9.28
CA LEU A 213 -5.24 9.82 8.93
C LEU A 213 -5.83 8.63 8.16
N THR A 214 -6.95 8.05 8.63
CA THR A 214 -7.59 6.93 7.90
C THR A 214 -8.12 7.36 6.52
N VAL A 215 -8.57 8.60 6.35
CA VAL A 215 -8.97 9.12 5.03
C VAL A 215 -7.76 9.28 4.11
N ALA A 216 -6.64 9.81 4.62
CA ALA A 216 -5.41 9.98 3.85
C ALA A 216 -4.82 8.62 3.39
N LEU A 217 -4.90 7.60 4.25
CA LEU A 217 -4.44 6.24 3.94
C LEU A 217 -5.39 5.44 3.05
N GLY A 218 -6.57 5.96 2.73
CA GLY A 218 -7.59 5.23 1.99
C GLY A 218 -7.10 4.73 0.62
N HIS A 219 -6.36 5.55 -0.13
CA HIS A 219 -5.83 5.16 -1.43
C HIS A 219 -4.69 4.13 -1.31
N TYR A 220 -3.80 4.31 -0.33
CA TYR A 220 -2.76 3.35 0.00
C TYR A 220 -3.35 1.97 0.33
N TRP A 221 -4.35 1.91 1.22
CA TRP A 221 -4.99 0.63 1.56
C TRP A 221 -5.71 -0.03 0.39
N TYR A 222 -6.32 0.77 -0.50
CA TYR A 222 -7.00 0.27 -1.68
C TYR A 222 -6.02 -0.38 -2.66
N THR A 223 -4.89 0.28 -2.94
CA THR A 223 -3.90 -0.15 -3.93
C THR A 223 -3.00 -1.28 -3.43
N HIS A 224 -2.66 -1.30 -2.14
CA HIS A 224 -1.75 -2.28 -1.54
C HIS A 224 -2.46 -3.51 -0.96
N GLY A 225 -3.78 -3.64 -1.19
CA GLY A 225 -4.55 -4.81 -0.76
C GLY A 225 -4.84 -4.88 0.75
N TYR A 226 -4.73 -3.77 1.48
CA TYR A 226 -4.98 -3.71 2.92
C TYR A 226 -6.47 -3.43 3.27
N ALA A 227 -7.40 -3.84 2.41
CA ALA A 227 -8.83 -3.52 2.56
C ALA A 227 -9.42 -3.95 3.94
N VAL A 228 -9.04 -5.12 4.44
CA VAL A 228 -9.49 -5.64 5.74
C VAL A 228 -9.00 -4.75 6.89
N GLU A 229 -7.73 -4.38 6.85
CA GLU A 229 -7.12 -3.54 7.88
C GLU A 229 -7.68 -2.11 7.81
N GLY A 230 -7.69 -1.51 6.62
CA GLY A 230 -8.22 -0.17 6.40
C GLY A 230 -9.68 -0.05 6.84
N GLY A 231 -10.50 -1.06 6.51
CA GLY A 231 -11.88 -1.16 6.99
C GLY A 231 -11.98 -1.13 8.52
N ARG A 232 -11.17 -1.94 9.22
CA ARG A 232 -11.15 -1.97 10.69
C ARG A 232 -10.76 -0.62 11.30
N TRP A 233 -9.73 0.03 10.76
CA TRP A 233 -9.30 1.34 11.26
C TRP A 233 -10.34 2.42 11.00
N LEU A 234 -10.96 2.44 9.81
CA LEU A 234 -12.04 3.36 9.47
C LEU A 234 -13.25 3.20 10.39
N GLU A 235 -13.69 1.96 10.66
CA GLU A 235 -14.78 1.67 11.59
C GLU A 235 -14.48 2.19 12.99
N ARG A 236 -13.28 1.92 13.51
CA ARG A 236 -12.86 2.38 14.84
C ARG A 236 -12.75 3.90 14.91
N ALA A 237 -12.20 4.55 13.88
CA ALA A 237 -12.12 6.00 13.81
C ALA A 237 -13.49 6.68 13.72
N LEU A 238 -14.42 6.10 12.95
CA LEU A 238 -15.80 6.57 12.87
C LEU A 238 -16.54 6.40 14.21
N ALA A 239 -16.32 5.30 14.92
CA ALA A 239 -16.93 5.05 16.23
C ALA A 239 -16.46 6.04 17.31
N VAL A 240 -15.15 6.35 17.35
CA VAL A 240 -14.57 7.24 18.36
C VAL A 240 -14.74 8.72 18.02
N GLY A 241 -14.56 9.08 16.74
CA GLY A 241 -14.45 10.47 16.29
C GLY A 241 -15.55 10.96 15.35
N GLY A 242 -16.37 10.06 14.80
CA GLY A 242 -17.23 10.37 13.67
C GLY A 242 -18.29 11.44 13.94
N GLU A 243 -18.87 11.47 15.14
CA GLU A 243 -19.88 12.49 15.48
C GLU A 243 -19.30 13.89 15.71
N ARG A 244 -18.04 13.96 16.15
CA ARG A 244 -17.34 15.22 16.47
C ARG A 244 -16.56 15.77 15.27
N ALA A 245 -16.19 14.90 14.33
CA ALA A 245 -15.45 15.27 13.15
C ALA A 245 -16.30 16.16 12.22
N PRO A 246 -15.66 17.02 11.41
CA PRO A 246 -16.36 17.72 10.34
C PRO A 246 -17.16 16.75 9.47
N ALA A 247 -18.39 17.14 9.13
CA ALA A 247 -19.30 16.29 8.34
C ALA A 247 -18.67 15.83 7.00
N ARG A 248 -17.82 16.67 6.40
CA ARG A 248 -17.06 16.32 5.19
C ARG A 248 -16.11 15.15 5.41
N ASP A 249 -15.35 15.15 6.51
CA ASP A 249 -14.38 14.10 6.83
C ASP A 249 -15.09 12.80 7.18
N ARG A 250 -16.21 12.90 7.92
CA ARG A 250 -17.10 11.76 8.19
C ARG A 250 -17.64 11.15 6.89
N ALA A 251 -18.12 11.96 5.95
CA ALA A 251 -18.64 11.49 4.67
C ALA A 251 -17.55 10.81 3.83
N ARG A 252 -16.35 11.39 3.79
CA ARG A 252 -15.18 10.79 3.12
C ARG A 252 -14.81 9.44 3.72
N ALA A 253 -14.76 9.34 5.04
CA ALA A 253 -14.46 8.09 5.74
C ALA A 253 -15.54 7.02 5.52
N LEU A 254 -16.83 7.38 5.54
CA LEU A 254 -17.92 6.47 5.21
C LEU A 254 -17.81 5.93 3.78
N ARG A 255 -17.52 6.80 2.80
CA ARG A 255 -17.31 6.38 1.41
C ARG A 255 -16.11 5.44 1.28
N LEU A 256 -14.98 5.77 1.90
CA LEU A 256 -13.79 4.90 1.87
C LEU A 256 -14.07 3.55 2.55
N LEU A 257 -14.78 3.54 3.69
CA LEU A 257 -15.19 2.30 4.34
C LEU A 257 -16.10 1.47 3.42
N GLY A 258 -16.98 2.13 2.66
CA GLY A 258 -17.79 1.47 1.63
C GLY A 258 -16.94 0.75 0.58
N ILE A 259 -15.89 1.40 0.07
CA ILE A 259 -14.93 0.79 -0.89
C ILE A 259 -14.25 -0.43 -0.26
N MET A 260 -13.78 -0.32 0.99
CA MET A 260 -13.13 -1.43 1.69
C MET A 260 -14.08 -2.62 1.90
N MET A 261 -15.35 -2.34 2.18
CA MET A 261 -16.39 -3.37 2.33
C MET A 261 -16.73 -4.03 0.99
N GLU A 262 -16.75 -3.26 -0.10
CA GLU A 262 -16.96 -3.78 -1.45
C GLU A 262 -15.84 -4.74 -1.87
N GLN A 263 -14.56 -4.39 -1.64
CA GLN A 263 -13.42 -5.27 -1.91
C GLN A 263 -13.50 -6.59 -1.10
N GLN A 264 -14.06 -6.52 0.12
CA GLN A 264 -14.33 -7.69 0.97
C GLN A 264 -15.63 -8.43 0.64
N ARG A 265 -16.35 -8.03 -0.42
CA ARG A 265 -17.62 -8.61 -0.88
C ARG A 265 -18.79 -8.43 0.11
N HIS A 266 -18.70 -7.47 1.03
CA HIS A 266 -19.79 -7.06 1.92
C HIS A 266 -20.69 -6.02 1.23
N LEU A 267 -21.33 -6.42 0.11
CA LEU A 267 -22.00 -5.52 -0.83
C LEU A 267 -23.15 -4.69 -0.21
N GLU A 268 -23.98 -5.30 0.64
CA GLU A 268 -25.06 -4.58 1.33
C GLU A 268 -24.53 -3.53 2.30
N ARG A 269 -23.43 -3.85 2.98
CA ARG A 269 -22.79 -2.91 3.90
C ARG A 269 -22.17 -1.75 3.13
N ALA A 270 -21.48 -2.04 2.01
CA ALA A 270 -20.95 -1.04 1.11
C ALA A 270 -22.04 -0.09 0.59
N ARG A 271 -23.18 -0.65 0.16
CA ARG A 271 -24.34 0.13 -0.31
C ARG A 271 -24.86 1.10 0.75
N SER A 272 -25.05 0.62 1.99
CA SER A 272 -25.47 1.47 3.12
C SER A 272 -24.49 2.61 3.34
N LEU A 273 -23.19 2.31 3.42
CA LEU A 273 -22.14 3.27 3.70
C LEU A 273 -22.02 4.34 2.60
N PHE A 274 -22.13 3.95 1.33
CA PHE A 274 -22.15 4.91 0.22
C PHE A 274 -23.40 5.79 0.25
N GLY A 275 -24.56 5.23 0.59
CA GLY A 275 -25.80 5.99 0.78
C GLY A 275 -25.69 7.02 1.91
N GLU A 276 -25.19 6.61 3.07
CA GLU A 276 -24.96 7.52 4.21
C GLU A 276 -23.96 8.64 3.86
N ALA A 277 -22.88 8.32 3.14
CA ALA A 277 -21.94 9.31 2.65
C ALA A 277 -22.58 10.29 1.66
N LEU A 278 -23.39 9.78 0.72
CA LEU A 278 -24.11 10.57 -0.27
C LEU A 278 -25.07 11.57 0.39
N GLU A 279 -25.89 11.10 1.34
CA GLU A 279 -26.81 11.96 2.10
C GLU A 279 -26.06 13.05 2.87
N LEU A 280 -24.92 12.71 3.47
CA LEU A 280 -24.12 13.67 4.23
C LEU A 280 -23.48 14.72 3.32
N PHE A 281 -22.92 14.33 2.17
CA PHE A 281 -22.39 15.28 1.19
C PHE A 281 -23.47 16.22 0.63
N ARG A 282 -24.66 15.69 0.31
CA ARG A 282 -25.83 16.50 -0.08
C ARG A 282 -26.22 17.51 0.99
N LYS A 283 -26.29 17.07 2.25
CA LYS A 283 -26.66 17.94 3.39
C LYS A 283 -25.69 19.11 3.59
N ILE A 284 -24.41 18.90 3.33
CA ILE A 284 -23.38 19.96 3.47
C ILE A 284 -23.11 20.74 2.17
N GLY A 285 -23.78 20.37 1.07
CA GLY A 285 -23.59 21.00 -0.24
C GLY A 285 -22.25 20.71 -0.92
N ASP A 286 -21.54 19.64 -0.55
CA ASP A 286 -20.29 19.22 -1.19
C ASP A 286 -20.60 18.43 -2.47
N ARG A 287 -20.76 19.15 -3.58
CA ARG A 287 -21.09 18.57 -4.90
C ARG A 287 -20.05 17.58 -5.41
N GLY A 288 -18.77 17.78 -5.10
CA GLY A 288 -17.69 16.87 -5.51
C GLY A 288 -17.73 15.56 -4.72
N GLY A 289 -18.00 15.64 -3.41
CA GLY A 289 -18.26 14.48 -2.57
C GLY A 289 -19.51 13.72 -2.99
N GLU A 290 -20.60 14.43 -3.30
CA GLU A 290 -21.84 13.86 -3.82
C GLU A 290 -21.59 13.07 -5.11
N ALA A 291 -20.93 13.67 -6.10
CA ALA A 291 -20.60 13.02 -7.35
C ALA A 291 -19.70 11.78 -7.18
N SER A 292 -18.78 11.84 -6.22
CA SER A 292 -17.89 10.72 -5.89
C SER A 292 -18.65 9.55 -5.26
N SER A 293 -19.60 9.81 -4.36
CA SER A 293 -20.46 8.78 -3.77
C SER A 293 -21.44 8.18 -4.79
N LEU A 294 -21.99 8.99 -5.70
CA LEU A 294 -22.81 8.50 -6.82
C LEU A 294 -22.01 7.57 -7.74
N ASN A 295 -20.77 7.93 -8.06
CA ASN A 295 -19.90 7.07 -8.86
C ASN A 295 -19.60 5.73 -8.14
N SER A 296 -19.27 5.75 -6.84
CA SER A 296 -19.07 4.52 -6.07
C SER A 296 -20.33 3.65 -6.00
N LEU A 297 -21.51 4.25 -5.81
CA LEU A 297 -22.78 3.52 -5.89
C LEU A 297 -22.99 2.92 -7.28
N GLY A 298 -22.71 3.67 -8.34
CA GLY A 298 -22.83 3.20 -9.72
C GLY A 298 -21.98 1.96 -9.99
N VAL A 299 -20.72 1.94 -9.52
CA VAL A 299 -19.80 0.79 -9.66
C VAL A 299 -20.35 -0.44 -8.92
N LEU A 300 -20.81 -0.25 -7.68
CA LEU A 300 -21.41 -1.32 -6.89
C LEU A 300 -22.69 -1.86 -7.56
N THR A 301 -23.55 -0.97 -8.05
CA THR A 301 -24.81 -1.31 -8.71
C THR A 301 -24.60 -2.02 -10.05
N ARG A 302 -23.59 -1.60 -10.83
CA ARG A 302 -23.14 -2.34 -12.03
C ARG A 302 -22.68 -3.75 -11.66
N SER A 303 -21.89 -3.89 -10.60
CA SER A 303 -21.41 -5.18 -10.10
C SER A 303 -22.53 -6.12 -9.61
N LEU A 304 -23.71 -5.57 -9.32
CA LEU A 304 -24.95 -6.27 -8.97
C LEU A 304 -25.88 -6.49 -10.18
N HIS A 305 -25.44 -6.18 -11.41
CA HIS A 305 -26.17 -6.30 -12.67
C HIS A 305 -27.41 -5.40 -12.83
N ASP A 306 -27.60 -4.39 -12.00
CA ASP A 306 -28.67 -3.39 -12.19
C ASP A 306 -28.14 -2.24 -13.07
N LEU A 307 -28.02 -2.52 -14.38
CA LEU A 307 -27.42 -1.59 -15.35
C LEU A 307 -28.23 -0.30 -15.49
N ASP A 308 -29.56 -0.35 -15.33
CA ASP A 308 -30.45 0.81 -15.40
C ASP A 308 -30.24 1.78 -14.24
N ALA A 309 -30.09 1.26 -13.02
CA ALA A 309 -29.77 2.09 -11.88
C ALA A 309 -28.32 2.60 -11.94
N ALA A 310 -27.36 1.76 -12.36
CA ALA A 310 -25.97 2.15 -12.50
C ALA A 310 -25.78 3.31 -13.50
N GLU A 311 -26.42 3.23 -14.67
CA GLU A 311 -26.40 4.29 -15.67
C GLU A 311 -26.85 5.64 -15.10
N LYS A 312 -28.00 5.68 -14.42
CA LYS A 312 -28.54 6.90 -13.81
C LYS A 312 -27.59 7.52 -12.79
N LEU A 313 -26.98 6.67 -11.96
CA LEU A 313 -26.01 7.10 -10.94
C LEU A 313 -24.76 7.71 -11.60
N PHE A 314 -24.25 7.11 -12.66
CA PHE A 314 -23.12 7.65 -13.41
C PHE A 314 -23.47 8.94 -14.17
N GLU A 315 -24.64 9.01 -14.81
CA GLU A 315 -25.12 10.22 -15.49
C GLU A 315 -25.26 11.40 -14.52
N GLU A 316 -25.84 11.19 -13.33
CA GLU A 316 -25.94 12.20 -12.27
C GLU A 316 -24.54 12.63 -11.79
N SER A 317 -23.62 11.67 -11.59
CA SER A 317 -22.22 11.95 -11.25
C SER A 317 -21.53 12.82 -12.32
N VAL A 318 -21.66 12.45 -13.61
CA VAL A 318 -21.09 13.22 -14.74
C VAL A 318 -21.65 14.64 -14.78
N ALA A 319 -22.96 14.81 -14.60
CA ALA A 319 -23.60 16.13 -14.59
C ALA A 319 -23.04 17.02 -13.46
N LEU A 320 -22.96 16.48 -12.24
CA LEU A 320 -22.41 17.21 -11.09
C LEU A 320 -20.94 17.59 -11.28
N ARG A 321 -20.11 16.68 -11.80
CA ARG A 321 -18.68 16.95 -12.03
C ARG A 321 -18.43 17.98 -13.12
N ARG A 322 -19.21 17.95 -14.20
CA ARG A 322 -19.18 18.99 -15.24
C ARG A 322 -19.55 20.35 -14.68
N ASP A 323 -20.60 20.42 -13.86
CA ASP A 323 -21.06 21.68 -13.26
C ASP A 323 -20.01 22.33 -12.35
N ILE A 324 -19.17 21.53 -11.68
CA ILE A 324 -18.10 22.04 -10.81
C ILE A 324 -16.74 22.15 -11.51
N GLY A 325 -16.64 21.80 -12.80
CA GLY A 325 -15.38 21.82 -13.55
C GLY A 325 -14.37 20.75 -13.14
N ASP A 326 -14.82 19.64 -12.55
CA ASP A 326 -13.97 18.50 -12.17
C ASP A 326 -13.74 17.59 -13.39
N GLU A 327 -12.77 17.96 -14.24
CA GLU A 327 -12.44 17.21 -15.46
C GLU A 327 -11.93 15.78 -15.18
N PRO A 328 -11.00 15.54 -14.23
CA PRO A 328 -10.52 14.18 -13.91
C PRO A 328 -11.67 13.27 -13.48
N GLY A 329 -12.50 13.75 -12.57
CA GLY A 329 -13.64 12.99 -12.13
C GLY A 329 -14.68 12.79 -13.24
N THR A 330 -14.87 13.77 -14.13
CA THR A 330 -15.79 13.64 -15.27
C THR A 330 -15.36 12.48 -16.17
N ALA A 331 -14.07 12.34 -16.47
CA ALA A 331 -13.56 11.24 -17.28
C ALA A 331 -13.70 9.89 -16.56
N SER A 332 -13.44 9.83 -15.25
CA SER A 332 -13.68 8.62 -14.46
C SER A 332 -15.15 8.16 -14.53
N SER A 333 -16.11 9.07 -14.32
CA SER A 333 -17.53 8.74 -14.41
C SER A 333 -17.98 8.39 -15.84
N LEU A 334 -17.42 9.03 -16.87
CA LEU A 334 -17.69 8.70 -18.28
C LEU A 334 -17.14 7.31 -18.67
N SER A 335 -15.95 6.95 -18.17
CA SER A 335 -15.37 5.61 -18.37
C SER A 335 -16.28 4.54 -17.79
N ASN A 336 -16.78 4.74 -16.57
CA ASN A 336 -17.71 3.81 -15.94
C ASN A 336 -19.05 3.72 -16.68
N LEU A 337 -19.55 4.84 -17.20
CA LEU A 337 -20.75 4.87 -18.05
C LEU A 337 -20.53 4.11 -19.37
N ALA A 338 -19.33 4.17 -19.94
CA ALA A 338 -18.97 3.39 -21.13
C ALA A 338 -18.98 1.89 -20.84
N LEU A 339 -18.50 1.46 -19.67
CA LEU A 339 -18.58 0.05 -19.25
C LEU A 339 -20.04 -0.43 -19.17
N VAL A 340 -20.96 0.38 -18.65
CA VAL A 340 -22.40 0.04 -18.63
C VAL A 340 -22.95 -0.10 -20.05
N ALA A 341 -22.55 0.77 -20.97
CA ALA A 341 -22.95 0.66 -22.38
C ALA A 341 -22.38 -0.61 -23.05
N ILE A 342 -21.12 -0.97 -22.77
CA ILE A 342 -20.51 -2.24 -23.21
C ILE A 342 -21.31 -3.43 -22.70
N ASP A 343 -21.66 -3.45 -21.41
CA ASP A 343 -22.38 -4.57 -20.79
C ASP A 343 -23.79 -4.77 -21.35
N ARG A 344 -24.39 -3.70 -21.89
CA ARG A 344 -25.68 -3.76 -22.61
C ARG A 344 -25.55 -4.11 -24.09
N GLY A 345 -24.34 -4.10 -24.64
CA GLY A 345 -24.10 -4.23 -26.07
C GLY A 345 -24.37 -2.96 -26.89
N ASP A 346 -24.53 -1.80 -26.24
CA ASP A 346 -24.64 -0.50 -26.92
C ASP A 346 -23.24 0.06 -27.24
N PHE A 347 -22.59 -0.60 -28.19
CA PHE A 347 -21.20 -0.35 -28.53
C PHE A 347 -20.96 1.02 -29.18
N ASP A 348 -21.97 1.58 -29.86
CA ASP A 348 -21.87 2.91 -30.47
C ASP A 348 -21.83 3.98 -29.37
N ARG A 349 -22.75 3.92 -28.40
CA ARG A 349 -22.73 4.81 -27.24
C ARG A 349 -21.46 4.64 -26.42
N ALA A 350 -21.02 3.40 -26.19
CA ALA A 350 -19.78 3.13 -25.47
C ALA A 350 -18.57 3.79 -26.16
N TRP A 351 -18.49 3.70 -27.49
CA TRP A 351 -17.41 4.30 -28.27
C TRP A 351 -17.36 5.82 -28.11
N ASP A 352 -18.50 6.50 -28.24
CA ASP A 352 -18.61 7.96 -28.09
C ASP A 352 -18.20 8.42 -26.68
N LEU A 353 -18.59 7.66 -25.65
CA LEU A 353 -18.18 7.92 -24.27
C LEU A 353 -16.67 7.77 -24.07
N LEU A 354 -16.06 6.73 -24.65
CA LEU A 354 -14.62 6.52 -24.60
C LEU A 354 -13.84 7.56 -25.44
N GLU A 355 -14.37 8.04 -26.56
CA GLU A 355 -13.78 9.18 -27.30
C GLU A 355 -13.71 10.45 -26.46
N ASN A 356 -14.79 10.75 -25.75
CA ASN A 356 -14.82 11.90 -24.85
C ASN A 356 -13.84 11.74 -23.69
N THR A 357 -13.81 10.55 -23.08
CA THR A 357 -12.89 10.23 -21.98
C THR A 357 -11.44 10.36 -22.45
N LEU A 358 -11.06 9.68 -23.54
CA LEU A 358 -9.71 9.69 -24.09
C LEU A 358 -9.24 11.10 -24.47
N ARG A 359 -10.13 11.96 -24.96
CA ARG A 359 -9.82 13.38 -25.23
C ARG A 359 -9.48 14.12 -23.94
N LEU A 360 -10.26 13.93 -22.87
CA LEU A 360 -10.01 14.57 -21.59
C LEU A 360 -8.71 14.04 -20.96
N ASP A 361 -8.46 12.73 -21.04
CA ASP A 361 -7.27 12.08 -20.47
C ASP A 361 -5.99 12.56 -21.17
N ARG A 362 -6.00 12.62 -22.50
CA ARG A 362 -4.88 13.17 -23.29
C ARG A 362 -4.62 14.64 -23.01
N ALA A 363 -5.68 15.46 -22.89
CA ALA A 363 -5.53 16.88 -22.64
C ALA A 363 -4.83 17.18 -21.31
N ARG A 364 -4.98 16.30 -20.32
CA ARG A 364 -4.36 16.43 -19.00
C ARG A 364 -3.06 15.61 -18.81
N GLY A 365 -2.68 14.80 -19.80
CA GLY A 365 -1.52 13.90 -19.71
C GLY A 365 -1.73 12.70 -18.77
N ASP A 366 -2.96 12.23 -18.61
CA ASP A 366 -3.31 11.05 -17.81
C ASP A 366 -3.11 9.78 -18.64
N GLU A 367 -1.88 9.26 -18.65
CA GLU A 367 -1.51 8.08 -19.44
C GLU A 367 -2.22 6.80 -18.97
N TRP A 368 -2.60 6.72 -17.68
CA TRP A 368 -3.36 5.59 -17.14
C TRP A 368 -4.79 5.60 -17.70
N GLY A 369 -5.49 6.74 -17.62
CA GLY A 369 -6.83 6.90 -18.21
C GLY A 369 -6.84 6.63 -19.72
N VAL A 370 -5.80 7.09 -20.42
CA VAL A 370 -5.59 6.78 -21.85
C VAL A 370 -5.51 5.26 -22.08
N ALA A 371 -4.72 4.54 -21.29
CA ALA A 371 -4.55 3.10 -21.42
C ALA A 371 -5.87 2.34 -21.17
N VAL A 372 -6.63 2.73 -20.12
CA VAL A 372 -7.95 2.15 -19.81
C VAL A 372 -8.95 2.40 -20.94
N SER A 373 -8.99 3.63 -21.48
CA SER A 373 -9.86 3.96 -22.61
C SER A 373 -9.53 3.14 -23.87
N ILE A 374 -8.23 2.89 -24.14
CA ILE A 374 -7.79 2.03 -25.25
C ILE A 374 -8.17 0.57 -25.00
N ALA A 375 -7.98 0.06 -23.78
CA ALA A 375 -8.35 -1.31 -23.42
C ALA A 375 -9.84 -1.57 -23.66
N ASN A 376 -10.70 -0.67 -23.19
CA ASN A 376 -12.16 -0.78 -23.36
C ASN A 376 -12.60 -0.68 -24.83
N ARG A 377 -11.86 0.04 -25.69
CA ARG A 377 -12.09 -0.01 -27.14
C ARG A 377 -11.74 -1.37 -27.74
N GLY A 378 -10.65 -1.98 -27.28
CA GLY A 378 -10.29 -3.34 -27.67
C GLY A 378 -11.39 -4.36 -27.33
N VAL A 379 -12.03 -4.20 -26.17
CA VAL A 379 -13.22 -4.98 -25.79
C VAL A 379 -14.37 -4.76 -26.77
N ILE A 380 -14.71 -3.50 -27.10
CA ILE A 380 -15.76 -3.19 -28.08
C ILE A 380 -15.47 -3.82 -29.45
N GLN A 381 -14.22 -3.71 -29.93
CA GLN A 381 -13.80 -4.26 -31.21
C GLN A 381 -13.87 -5.79 -31.23
N LEU A 382 -13.49 -6.45 -30.13
CA LEU A 382 -13.66 -7.89 -29.97
C LEU A 382 -15.13 -8.29 -30.07
N GLU A 383 -16.02 -7.59 -29.35
CA GLU A 383 -17.46 -7.87 -29.37
C GLU A 383 -18.10 -7.62 -30.76
N ARG A 384 -17.54 -6.70 -31.55
CA ARG A 384 -17.95 -6.47 -32.96
C ARG A 384 -17.36 -7.48 -33.95
N GLY A 385 -16.35 -8.24 -33.55
CA GLY A 385 -15.63 -9.18 -34.41
C GLY A 385 -14.48 -8.55 -35.21
N ASP A 386 -14.12 -7.31 -34.92
CA ASP A 386 -13.00 -6.58 -35.56
C ASP A 386 -11.66 -6.99 -34.92
N LEU A 387 -11.25 -8.24 -35.16
CA LEU A 387 -10.18 -8.89 -34.39
C LEU A 387 -8.78 -8.24 -34.54
N ASP A 388 -8.49 -7.65 -35.70
CA ASP A 388 -7.20 -6.98 -35.94
C ASP A 388 -7.08 -5.67 -35.15
N ASP A 389 -8.16 -4.89 -35.14
CA ASP A 389 -8.23 -3.65 -34.36
C ASP A 389 -8.25 -3.97 -32.86
N ALA A 390 -9.01 -4.98 -32.44
CA ALA A 390 -9.04 -5.46 -31.06
C ALA A 390 -7.64 -5.90 -30.58
N THR A 391 -6.89 -6.61 -31.43
CA THR A 391 -5.50 -7.03 -31.16
C THR A 391 -4.58 -5.83 -30.98
N THR A 392 -4.73 -4.81 -31.84
CA THR A 392 -3.93 -3.59 -31.78
C THR A 392 -4.21 -2.81 -30.50
N ALA A 393 -5.48 -2.55 -30.20
CA ALA A 393 -5.90 -1.82 -29.00
C ALA A 393 -5.50 -2.55 -27.71
N ALA A 394 -5.79 -3.85 -27.60
CA ALA A 394 -5.40 -4.65 -26.44
C ALA A 394 -3.87 -4.71 -26.25
N GLY A 395 -3.11 -4.78 -27.36
CA GLY A 395 -1.66 -4.76 -27.32
C GLY A 395 -1.07 -3.43 -26.86
N ASP A 396 -1.62 -2.32 -27.34
CA ASP A 396 -1.20 -0.97 -26.94
C ASP A 396 -1.52 -0.69 -25.47
N ALA A 397 -2.71 -1.09 -25.00
CA ALA A 397 -3.07 -0.98 -23.60
C ALA A 397 -2.19 -1.86 -22.70
N LEU A 398 -1.98 -3.14 -23.08
CA LEU A 398 -1.16 -4.06 -22.28
C LEU A 398 0.28 -3.55 -22.10
N ARG A 399 0.91 -3.01 -23.15
CA ARG A 399 2.27 -2.44 -23.03
C ARG A 399 2.31 -1.26 -22.06
N ARG A 400 1.32 -0.37 -22.10
CA ARG A 400 1.21 0.75 -21.16
C ARG A 400 1.03 0.27 -19.72
N PHE A 401 0.19 -0.73 -19.49
CA PHE A 401 0.00 -1.30 -18.15
C PHE A 401 1.26 -2.00 -17.63
N VAL A 402 2.03 -2.64 -18.50
CA VAL A 402 3.35 -3.20 -18.14
C VAL A 402 4.32 -2.09 -17.73
N ASP A 403 4.40 -1.00 -18.52
CA ASP A 403 5.28 0.13 -18.21
C ASP A 403 4.90 0.83 -16.89
N MET A 404 3.61 0.79 -16.51
CA MET A 404 3.09 1.36 -15.25
C MET A 404 3.08 0.37 -14.08
N GLY A 405 3.30 -0.93 -14.30
CA GLY A 405 3.20 -1.96 -13.25
C GLY A 405 1.76 -2.30 -12.80
N GLU A 406 0.76 -2.02 -13.64
CA GLU A 406 -0.66 -2.13 -13.30
C GLU A 406 -1.19 -3.57 -13.43
N ALA A 407 -1.00 -4.39 -12.40
CA ALA A 407 -1.31 -5.83 -12.43
C ALA A 407 -2.78 -6.16 -12.76
N ASP A 408 -3.73 -5.37 -12.27
CA ASP A 408 -5.16 -5.59 -12.54
C ASP A 408 -5.49 -5.35 -14.01
N CYS A 409 -5.10 -4.19 -14.53
CA CYS A 409 -5.34 -3.81 -15.91
C CYS A 409 -4.57 -4.70 -16.90
N MET A 410 -3.38 -5.20 -16.51
CA MET A 410 -2.68 -6.24 -17.26
C MET A 410 -3.52 -7.51 -17.37
N ALA A 411 -4.17 -7.96 -16.29
CA ALA A 411 -5.01 -9.15 -16.32
C ALA A 411 -6.23 -8.96 -17.23
N GLU A 412 -6.89 -7.80 -17.19
CA GLU A 412 -8.02 -7.47 -18.09
C GLU A 412 -7.63 -7.47 -19.58
N ALA A 413 -6.47 -6.90 -19.90
CA ALA A 413 -5.96 -6.91 -21.26
C ALA A 413 -5.60 -8.34 -21.71
N LEU A 414 -5.04 -9.17 -20.84
CA LEU A 414 -4.82 -10.60 -21.12
C LEU A 414 -6.14 -11.36 -21.32
N GLU A 415 -7.17 -11.09 -20.53
CA GLU A 415 -8.52 -11.66 -20.72
C GLU A 415 -9.10 -11.30 -22.09
N THR A 416 -8.91 -10.06 -22.53
CA THR A 416 -9.29 -9.61 -23.87
C THR A 416 -8.50 -10.37 -24.95
N PHE A 417 -7.19 -10.56 -24.77
CA PHE A 417 -6.38 -11.40 -25.68
C PHE A 417 -6.81 -12.86 -25.71
N ALA A 418 -7.27 -13.42 -24.58
CA ALA A 418 -7.81 -14.76 -24.53
C ALA A 418 -9.11 -14.85 -25.35
N GLY A 419 -9.98 -13.84 -25.25
CA GLY A 419 -11.19 -13.74 -26.07
C GLY A 419 -10.89 -13.59 -27.57
N ILE A 420 -9.93 -12.73 -27.94
CA ILE A 420 -9.45 -12.59 -29.32
C ILE A 420 -8.94 -13.94 -29.85
N ALA A 421 -8.13 -14.66 -29.08
CA ALA A 421 -7.60 -15.97 -29.48
C ALA A 421 -8.72 -17.00 -29.65
N ALA A 422 -9.77 -16.96 -28.81
CA ALA A 422 -10.92 -17.84 -28.94
C ALA A 422 -11.73 -17.54 -30.20
N ALA A 423 -11.95 -16.25 -30.51
CA ALA A 423 -12.62 -15.81 -31.74
C ALA A 423 -11.83 -16.16 -33.02
N GLN A 424 -10.50 -16.27 -32.93
CA GLN A 424 -9.61 -16.74 -34.00
C GLN A 424 -9.51 -18.28 -34.08
N GLU A 425 -10.31 -19.02 -33.31
CA GLU A 425 -10.26 -20.49 -33.18
C GLU A 425 -8.90 -21.05 -32.69
N ARG A 426 -8.07 -20.20 -32.07
CA ARG A 426 -6.79 -20.60 -31.47
C ARG A 426 -7.02 -21.08 -30.03
N PHE A 427 -7.83 -22.12 -29.87
CA PHE A 427 -8.40 -22.49 -28.57
C PHE A 427 -7.36 -22.80 -27.48
N VAL A 428 -6.26 -23.52 -27.81
CA VAL A 428 -5.19 -23.79 -26.83
C VAL A 428 -4.50 -22.49 -26.39
N ARG A 429 -4.34 -21.54 -27.31
CA ARG A 429 -3.78 -20.22 -27.01
C ARG A 429 -4.72 -19.43 -26.09
N ALA A 430 -6.01 -19.42 -26.39
CA ALA A 430 -7.02 -18.78 -25.56
C ALA A 430 -7.00 -19.31 -24.11
N ALA A 431 -7.02 -20.64 -23.93
CA ALA A 431 -6.98 -21.26 -22.61
C ALA A 431 -5.70 -20.93 -21.83
N ARG A 432 -4.52 -20.97 -22.48
CA ARG A 432 -3.25 -20.58 -21.84
C ARG A 432 -3.23 -19.11 -21.40
N ILE A 433 -3.67 -18.19 -22.27
CA ILE A 433 -3.70 -16.75 -21.91
C ILE A 433 -4.66 -16.53 -20.73
N ALA A 434 -5.85 -17.14 -20.75
CA ALA A 434 -6.80 -17.08 -19.64
C ALA A 434 -6.22 -17.66 -18.33
N GLY A 435 -5.41 -18.72 -18.43
CA GLY A 435 -4.67 -19.27 -17.31
C GLY A 435 -3.69 -18.28 -16.67
N GLY A 436 -2.89 -17.61 -17.51
CA GLY A 436 -1.95 -16.57 -17.08
C GLY A 436 -2.65 -15.37 -16.44
N ALA A 437 -3.71 -14.86 -17.08
CA ALA A 437 -4.53 -13.77 -16.54
C ALA A 437 -5.11 -14.12 -15.16
N GLY A 438 -5.68 -15.33 -15.03
CA GLY A 438 -6.21 -15.82 -13.76
C GLY A 438 -5.15 -16.00 -12.68
N SER A 439 -3.90 -16.31 -13.04
CA SER A 439 -2.78 -16.37 -12.10
C SER A 439 -2.41 -14.98 -11.58
N LEU A 440 -2.30 -14.01 -12.50
CA LEU A 440 -2.01 -12.61 -12.18
C LEU A 440 -3.06 -12.01 -11.24
N ARG A 441 -4.36 -12.26 -11.49
CA ARG A 441 -5.44 -11.82 -10.59
C ARG A 441 -5.32 -12.41 -9.18
N ARG A 442 -5.00 -13.70 -9.09
CA ARG A 442 -4.83 -14.38 -7.78
C ARG A 442 -3.64 -13.79 -7.02
N SER A 443 -2.52 -13.52 -7.69
CA SER A 443 -1.36 -12.90 -7.04
C SER A 443 -1.63 -11.46 -6.61
N ALA A 444 -2.44 -10.71 -7.37
CA ALA A 444 -2.83 -9.34 -7.02
C ALA A 444 -3.93 -9.29 -5.93
N GLY A 445 -4.60 -10.40 -5.64
CA GLY A 445 -5.71 -10.44 -4.69
C GLY A 445 -7.00 -9.76 -5.19
N ILE A 446 -7.14 -9.57 -6.51
CA ILE A 446 -8.24 -8.83 -7.13
C ILE A 446 -9.19 -9.81 -7.83
N PRO A 447 -10.34 -10.16 -7.23
CA PRO A 447 -11.31 -11.04 -7.85
C PRO A 447 -12.05 -10.35 -9.00
N LEU A 448 -12.30 -11.08 -10.07
CA LEU A 448 -13.11 -10.62 -11.20
C LEU A 448 -14.57 -10.42 -10.76
N ALA A 449 -15.18 -9.29 -11.11
CA ALA A 449 -16.61 -9.08 -10.83
C ALA A 449 -17.47 -10.07 -11.64
N ARG A 450 -18.68 -10.36 -11.16
CA ARG A 450 -19.56 -11.37 -11.78
C ARG A 450 -19.86 -11.05 -13.25
N ILE A 451 -20.11 -9.79 -13.57
CA ILE A 451 -20.44 -9.35 -14.93
C ILE A 451 -19.27 -9.55 -15.90
N ASP A 452 -18.06 -9.28 -15.42
CA ASP A 452 -16.84 -9.44 -16.19
C ASP A 452 -16.47 -10.94 -16.33
N LEU A 453 -16.76 -11.76 -15.32
CA LEU A 453 -16.65 -13.22 -15.40
C LEU A 453 -17.60 -13.83 -16.43
N GLU A 454 -18.87 -13.40 -16.42
CA GLU A 454 -19.86 -13.83 -17.40
C GLU A 454 -19.44 -13.43 -18.83
N ARG A 455 -18.79 -12.27 -19.01
CA ARG A 455 -18.22 -11.86 -20.30
C ARG A 455 -17.06 -12.76 -20.72
N LEU A 456 -16.12 -13.02 -19.82
CA LEU A 456 -14.98 -13.90 -20.10
C LEU A 456 -15.43 -15.34 -20.42
N ASP A 457 -16.42 -15.87 -19.69
CA ASP A 457 -17.00 -17.19 -19.95
C ASP A 457 -17.66 -17.25 -21.33
N ARG A 458 -18.36 -16.19 -21.76
CA ARG A 458 -18.91 -16.11 -23.13
C ARG A 458 -17.80 -16.16 -24.18
N TRP A 459 -16.73 -15.40 -24.00
CA TRP A 459 -15.60 -15.39 -24.94
C TRP A 459 -14.88 -16.74 -25.01
N LEU A 460 -14.71 -17.43 -23.87
CA LEU A 460 -13.98 -18.70 -23.79
C LEU A 460 -14.84 -19.94 -24.06
N GLY A 461 -16.17 -19.80 -24.07
CA GLY A 461 -17.12 -20.88 -24.35
C GLY A 461 -16.78 -21.70 -25.61
N PRO A 462 -16.53 -21.08 -26.78
CA PRO A 462 -16.10 -21.78 -27.99
C PRO A 462 -14.81 -22.58 -27.81
N ALA A 463 -13.82 -22.05 -27.07
CA ALA A 463 -12.56 -22.75 -26.81
C ALA A 463 -12.75 -23.96 -25.89
N ARG A 464 -13.59 -23.83 -24.85
CA ARG A 464 -13.96 -24.93 -23.95
C ARG A 464 -14.71 -26.04 -24.70
N ALA A 465 -15.66 -25.67 -25.56
CA ALA A 465 -16.40 -26.62 -26.39
C ALA A 465 -15.52 -27.30 -27.45
N GLY A 466 -14.62 -26.54 -28.10
CA GLY A 466 -13.76 -27.04 -29.18
C GLY A 466 -12.63 -27.96 -28.70
N LEU A 467 -12.09 -27.73 -27.50
CA LEU A 467 -11.05 -28.58 -26.90
C LEU A 467 -11.60 -29.74 -26.06
N GLY A 468 -12.79 -29.56 -25.49
CA GLY A 468 -13.26 -30.35 -24.35
C GLY A 468 -12.66 -29.87 -23.03
N GLU A 469 -13.37 -30.14 -21.94
CA GLU A 469 -13.07 -29.60 -20.60
C GLU A 469 -11.66 -29.97 -20.11
N GLU A 470 -11.24 -31.23 -20.28
CA GLU A 470 -9.95 -31.70 -19.78
C GLU A 470 -8.76 -31.01 -20.48
N ALA A 471 -8.82 -30.90 -21.80
CA ALA A 471 -7.77 -30.25 -22.59
C ALA A 471 -7.74 -28.73 -22.38
N PHE A 472 -8.92 -28.11 -22.24
CA PHE A 472 -9.03 -26.70 -21.88
C PHE A 472 -8.39 -26.42 -20.51
N GLU A 473 -8.73 -27.19 -19.48
CA GLU A 473 -8.18 -27.04 -18.13
C GLU A 473 -6.68 -27.36 -18.06
N SER A 474 -6.19 -28.32 -18.87
CA SER A 474 -4.75 -28.57 -18.99
C SER A 474 -4.01 -27.35 -19.54
N ALA A 475 -4.47 -26.80 -20.67
CA ALA A 475 -3.88 -25.61 -21.27
C ALA A 475 -3.97 -24.38 -20.33
N ARG A 476 -5.07 -24.25 -19.59
CA ARG A 476 -5.26 -23.20 -18.59
C ARG A 476 -4.28 -23.34 -17.43
N ARG A 477 -3.99 -24.55 -16.95
CA ARG A 477 -2.95 -24.80 -15.93
C ARG A 477 -1.55 -24.44 -16.43
N GLU A 478 -1.18 -24.84 -17.66
CA GLU A 478 0.10 -24.45 -18.26
C GLU A 478 0.27 -22.93 -18.33
N GLY A 479 -0.81 -22.21 -18.68
CA GLY A 479 -0.81 -20.75 -18.65
C GLY A 479 -0.65 -20.17 -17.25
N ALA A 480 -1.27 -20.79 -16.24
CA ALA A 480 -1.20 -20.32 -14.86
C ALA A 480 0.20 -20.50 -14.22
N GLU A 481 1.04 -21.37 -14.78
CA GLU A 481 2.44 -21.58 -14.37
C GLU A 481 3.38 -20.50 -14.95
N MET A 482 2.92 -19.67 -15.89
CA MET A 482 3.71 -18.58 -16.44
C MET A 482 3.94 -17.47 -15.42
N THR A 483 5.15 -16.88 -15.43
CA THR A 483 5.36 -15.57 -14.79
C THR A 483 4.58 -14.49 -15.51
N THR A 484 4.35 -13.33 -14.87
CA THR A 484 3.69 -12.17 -15.49
C THR A 484 4.33 -11.82 -16.84
N ASP A 485 5.66 -11.71 -16.90
CA ASP A 485 6.40 -11.42 -18.13
C ASP A 485 6.19 -12.48 -19.22
N GLN A 486 6.16 -13.75 -18.84
CA GLN A 486 5.92 -14.86 -19.76
C GLN A 486 4.50 -14.78 -20.33
N ALA A 487 3.50 -14.52 -19.49
CA ALA A 487 2.10 -14.37 -19.91
C ALA A 487 1.91 -13.18 -20.86
N VAL A 488 2.49 -12.02 -20.52
CA VAL A 488 2.48 -10.81 -21.36
C VAL A 488 3.13 -11.08 -22.72
N LYS A 489 4.34 -11.65 -22.73
CA LYS A 489 5.06 -11.98 -23.97
C LYS A 489 4.33 -13.03 -24.81
N TYR A 490 3.68 -13.98 -24.17
CA TYR A 490 2.91 -15.02 -24.86
C TYR A 490 1.66 -14.44 -25.54
N ALA A 491 0.97 -13.50 -24.89
CA ALA A 491 -0.24 -12.86 -25.40
C ALA A 491 0.04 -11.90 -26.56
N LEU A 492 1.05 -11.03 -26.43
CA LEU A 492 1.38 -10.04 -27.45
C LEU A 492 1.74 -10.69 -28.79
N PRO A 493 1.29 -10.12 -29.92
CA PRO A 493 1.73 -10.58 -31.24
C PRO A 493 3.25 -10.34 -31.38
N ALA A 494 3.94 -11.28 -32.05
CA ALA A 494 5.35 -11.11 -32.35
C ALA A 494 5.53 -9.81 -33.16
N THR A 495 6.37 -8.90 -32.67
CA THR A 495 6.72 -7.68 -33.41
C THR A 495 7.27 -8.10 -34.77
N PRO A 496 6.74 -7.61 -35.91
CA PRO A 496 7.39 -7.86 -37.18
C PRO A 496 8.81 -7.31 -37.10
N GLN A 497 9.82 -8.19 -37.23
CA GLN A 497 11.18 -7.73 -37.45
C GLN A 497 11.14 -6.86 -38.71
N PRO A 498 11.69 -5.62 -38.68
CA PRO A 498 11.81 -4.84 -39.90
C PRO A 498 12.57 -5.71 -40.91
N LEU A 499 11.95 -5.92 -42.07
CA LEU A 499 12.58 -6.57 -43.22
C LEU A 499 13.89 -5.82 -43.46
N ASP A 500 15.00 -6.52 -43.29
CA ASP A 500 16.33 -6.00 -43.58
C ASP A 500 16.40 -5.77 -45.10
N GLU A 501 16.02 -4.57 -45.54
CA GLU A 501 16.13 -4.10 -46.93
C GLU A 501 17.61 -3.86 -47.26
N ARG A 502 18.40 -4.93 -47.29
CA ARG A 502 19.69 -5.00 -47.98
C ARG A 502 19.84 -6.37 -48.65
N LYS A 503 19.34 -6.45 -49.88
CA LYS A 503 19.87 -7.37 -50.90
C LYS A 503 20.20 -6.58 -52.16
#